data_AF-A0A8X7TPV6-F1
#
_entry.id   AF-A0A8X7TPV6-F1
#
_cell.length_a   1.000
_cell.length_b   1.000
_cell.length_c   1.000
_cell.angle_alpha   90.00
_cell.angle_beta   90.00
_cell.angle_gamma   90.00
#
_symmetry.space_group_name_H-M   'P 1'
#
loop_
_entity.id
_entity.type
_entity.pdbx_description
1 polymer ?
#
loop_
_entity_poly.entity_id
_entity_poly.type
_entity_poly.pdbx_seq_one_letter_code
_entity_poly.pdbx_strand_id
1 'polypeptide(L)'
;MDSATSTIHHLPESILTEILARLPLRSNSRLKTVSKTVKATLESVYFRRIFVSLHKNSSSSWSLGSREGDELIGFHGCKTWDVPKSLGSFISLPLGFEFKASSNGLVLIERYGCGYSYVGNPVLQQWVKIPQLPCGYCGVLLVLAHDFFSDSDQFMVVHLPEHSNHNNNGVVNGALTTSGGFVMYMKSLVQKRGTVLKVWRLNHDQSWQLLCEINGLSISGSFVPIAMHPFDSDIVYRWHQESPRHLVSCNLRTETLIDPAREYHGDFYMNQSGFEEYMDEIGRLRASDRDYTILIGLFQSVLPRWMESVPRPPQVDMIDTTSLPSYVACCLIEQDE
;
A
#
# COMPACT_ATOMS: atom_id res chain seq x y z
N MET A 1 16.07 4.29 42.01
CA MET A 1 16.52 4.82 40.70
C MET A 1 15.25 5.28 39.97
N ASP A 2 14.54 6.25 40.57
CA ASP A 2 13.09 6.46 40.34
C ASP A 2 12.73 7.91 40.00
N SER A 3 13.72 8.75 39.67
CA SER A 3 13.49 10.20 39.51
C SER A 3 12.98 10.60 38.11
N ALA A 4 13.09 9.74 37.09
CA ALA A 4 12.76 10.11 35.71
C ALA A 4 11.28 9.91 35.35
N THR A 5 10.57 9.02 36.04
CA THR A 5 9.18 8.67 35.73
C THR A 5 8.18 9.74 36.19
N SER A 6 8.54 10.61 37.14
CA SER A 6 7.62 11.62 37.68
C SER A 6 7.40 12.83 36.76
N THR A 7 8.37 13.16 35.89
CA THR A 7 8.37 14.44 35.17
C THR A 7 7.32 14.55 34.06
N ILE A 8 6.93 13.43 33.44
CA ILE A 8 5.97 13.41 32.33
C ILE A 8 4.53 13.65 32.82
N HIS A 9 4.21 13.20 34.04
CA HIS A 9 2.86 13.35 34.62
C HIS A 9 2.50 14.79 35.01
N HIS A 10 3.50 15.67 35.14
CA HIS A 10 3.32 17.07 35.53
C HIS A 10 3.32 18.05 34.34
N LEU A 11 3.55 17.56 33.12
CA LEU A 11 3.59 18.41 31.94
C LEU A 11 2.16 18.65 31.39
N PRO A 12 1.78 19.90 31.05
CA PRO A 12 0.52 20.16 30.36
C PRO A 12 0.43 19.36 29.04
N GLU A 13 -0.76 18.83 28.74
CA GLU A 13 -1.01 17.98 27.57
C GLU A 13 -0.58 18.65 26.25
N SER A 14 -0.79 19.97 26.14
CA SER A 14 -0.38 20.75 24.96
C SER A 14 1.13 20.76 24.75
N ILE A 15 1.91 20.91 25.82
CA ILE A 15 3.39 20.91 25.77
C ILE A 15 3.90 19.49 25.50
N LEU A 16 3.32 18.48 26.16
CA LEU A 16 3.67 17.08 25.91
C LEU A 16 3.44 16.73 24.43
N THR A 17 2.30 17.15 23.88
CA THR A 17 1.97 16.93 22.47
C THR A 17 3.00 17.58 21.55
N GLU A 18 3.39 18.83 21.81
CA GLU A 18 4.35 19.53 20.96
C GLU A 18 5.75 18.88 21.01
N ILE A 19 6.19 18.43 22.19
CA ILE A 19 7.45 17.70 22.34
C ILE A 19 7.41 16.40 21.55
N LEU A 20 6.38 15.58 21.77
CA LEU A 20 6.22 14.30 21.07
C LEU A 20 6.13 14.50 19.56
N ALA A 21 5.46 15.56 19.10
CA ALA A 21 5.29 15.83 17.67
C ALA A 21 6.60 16.15 16.94
N ARG A 22 7.65 16.53 17.67
CA ARG A 22 8.99 16.80 17.14
C ARG A 22 9.90 15.57 17.16
N LEU A 23 9.52 14.51 17.87
CA LEU A 23 10.30 13.28 17.92
C LEU A 23 10.11 12.43 16.64
N PRO A 24 11.14 11.67 16.22
CA PRO A 24 10.99 10.66 15.17
C PRO A 24 9.91 9.64 15.51
N LEU A 25 9.20 9.12 14.50
CA LEU A 25 8.13 8.12 14.70
C LEU A 25 8.63 6.84 15.36
N ARG A 26 9.85 6.42 15.06
CA ARG A 26 10.47 5.28 15.73
C ARG A 26 10.59 5.48 17.24
N SER A 27 10.87 6.71 17.69
CA SER A 27 10.87 7.06 19.11
C SER A 27 9.45 7.09 19.65
N ASN A 28 8.52 7.72 18.94
CA ASN A 28 7.12 7.78 19.35
C ASN A 28 6.48 6.39 19.46
N SER A 29 6.77 5.44 18.56
CA SER A 29 6.23 4.08 18.60
C SER A 29 6.72 3.30 19.81
N ARG A 30 7.99 3.46 20.17
CA ARG A 30 8.57 2.93 21.42
C ARG A 30 7.97 3.59 22.66
N LEU A 31 7.74 4.90 22.63
CA LEU A 31 7.13 5.62 23.75
C LEU A 31 5.67 5.21 23.96
N LYS A 32 4.96 4.89 22.88
CA LYS A 32 3.57 4.42 22.91
C LYS A 32 3.40 3.12 23.72
N THR A 33 4.40 2.24 23.75
CA THR A 33 4.33 0.95 24.46
C THR A 33 4.64 1.05 25.95
N VAL A 34 5.27 2.15 26.41
CA VAL A 34 5.74 2.28 27.80
C VAL A 34 4.87 3.17 28.69
N SER A 35 3.98 4.00 28.13
CA SER A 35 3.14 4.92 28.92
C SER A 35 1.72 5.07 28.36
N LYS A 36 0.71 4.93 29.23
CA LYS A 36 -0.71 5.14 28.88
C LYS A 36 -1.02 6.59 28.51
N THR A 37 -0.43 7.55 29.23
CA THR A 37 -0.62 8.99 28.97
C THR A 37 -0.01 9.39 27.63
N VAL A 38 1.22 8.92 27.36
CA VAL A 38 1.88 9.19 26.07
C VAL A 38 1.13 8.50 24.94
N LYS A 39 0.67 7.26 25.13
CA LYS A 39 -0.18 6.56 24.17
C LYS A 39 -1.43 7.36 23.82
N ALA A 40 -2.20 7.80 24.82
CA ALA A 40 -3.40 8.60 24.59
C ALA A 40 -3.10 9.92 23.84
N THR A 41 -1.98 10.56 24.17
CA THR A 41 -1.52 11.78 23.49
C THR A 41 -1.20 11.52 22.02
N LEU A 42 -0.43 10.47 21.73
CA LEU A 42 -0.02 10.07 20.36
C LEU A 42 -1.21 9.61 19.51
N GLU A 43 -2.24 9.04 20.13
CA GLU A 43 -3.48 8.62 19.46
C GLU A 43 -4.46 9.79 19.26
N SER A 44 -4.21 10.97 19.86
CA SER A 44 -5.11 12.12 19.76
C SER A 44 -5.13 12.76 18.35
N VAL A 45 -6.27 13.37 18.00
CA VAL A 45 -6.42 14.16 16.77
C VAL A 45 -5.52 15.41 16.81
N TYR A 46 -5.31 15.99 18.00
CA TYR A 46 -4.49 17.18 18.19
C TYR A 46 -3.03 16.90 17.85
N PHE A 47 -2.44 15.83 18.41
CA PHE A 47 -1.10 15.37 18.05
C PHE A 47 -0.95 15.19 16.54
N ARG A 48 -1.89 14.50 15.90
CA ARG A 48 -1.83 14.22 14.45
C ARG A 48 -1.77 15.49 13.61
N ARG A 49 -2.60 16.49 13.92
CA ARG A 49 -2.60 17.77 13.20
C ARG A 49 -1.25 18.47 13.33
N ILE A 50 -0.69 18.51 14.54
CA ILE A 50 0.62 19.12 14.78
C ILE A 50 1.72 18.34 14.08
N PHE A 51 1.74 17.02 14.24
CA PHE A 51 2.73 16.12 13.65
C PHE A 51 2.75 16.28 12.12
N VAL A 52 1.58 16.15 11.46
CA VAL A 52 1.47 16.32 10.00
C VAL A 52 1.90 17.72 9.56
N SER A 53 1.53 18.75 10.32
CA SER A 53 1.90 20.14 10.00
C SER A 53 3.41 20.38 10.13
N LEU A 54 4.05 19.86 11.18
CA LEU A 54 5.49 20.00 11.42
C LEU A 54 6.31 19.26 10.36
N HIS A 55 5.83 18.09 9.93
CA HIS A 55 6.55 17.19 9.02
C HIS A 55 6.06 17.25 7.58
N LYS A 56 5.27 18.27 7.21
CA LYS A 56 4.72 18.43 5.85
C LYS A 56 5.79 18.52 4.75
N ASN A 57 6.98 19.00 5.10
CA ASN A 57 8.12 19.16 4.19
C ASN A 57 9.16 18.05 4.34
N SER A 58 8.94 17.08 5.23
CA SER A 58 9.84 15.95 5.36
C SER A 58 9.71 15.07 4.11
N SER A 59 10.83 14.70 3.50
CA SER A 59 10.86 13.66 2.48
C SER A 59 10.15 12.43 3.03
N SER A 60 9.37 11.72 2.22
CA SER A 60 8.62 10.56 2.70
C SER A 60 9.23 9.29 2.14
N SER A 61 9.54 8.34 3.01
CA SER A 61 10.00 7.02 2.59
C SER A 61 8.80 6.15 2.24
N TRP A 62 8.94 5.38 1.17
CA TRP A 62 7.94 4.43 0.71
C TRP A 62 8.61 3.31 -0.07
N SER A 63 7.91 2.20 -0.26
CA SER A 63 8.41 1.08 -1.04
C SER A 63 7.32 0.25 -1.69
N LEU A 64 7.72 -0.56 -2.67
CA LEU A 64 6.89 -1.55 -3.34
C LEU A 64 7.46 -2.93 -3.04
N GLY A 65 6.63 -3.76 -2.43
CA GLY A 65 6.95 -5.14 -2.12
C GLY A 65 6.20 -6.13 -3.02
N SER A 66 6.75 -7.34 -3.14
CA SER A 66 6.06 -8.51 -3.67
C SER A 66 4.95 -8.98 -2.72
N ARG A 67 4.20 -10.02 -3.12
CA ARG A 67 3.16 -10.62 -2.28
C ARG A 67 3.74 -11.37 -1.08
N GLU A 68 4.96 -11.86 -1.23
CA GLU A 68 5.74 -12.58 -0.22
C GLU A 68 6.40 -11.62 0.79
N GLY A 69 6.41 -10.31 0.49
CA GLY A 69 6.97 -9.27 1.35
C GLY A 69 8.38 -8.83 0.99
N ASP A 70 8.94 -9.33 -0.11
CA ASP A 70 10.25 -8.89 -0.59
C ASP A 70 10.16 -7.46 -1.13
N GLU A 71 11.00 -6.55 -0.63
CA GLU A 71 11.06 -5.20 -1.16
C GLU A 71 11.74 -5.21 -2.53
N LEU A 72 11.03 -4.76 -3.56
CA LEU A 72 11.54 -4.71 -4.92
C LEU A 72 11.98 -3.32 -5.32
N ILE A 73 11.27 -2.28 -4.87
CA ILE A 73 11.59 -0.87 -5.13
C ILE A 73 11.44 -0.10 -3.82
N GLY A 74 12.39 0.74 -3.46
CA GLY A 74 12.40 1.52 -2.23
C GLY A 74 12.88 2.95 -2.44
N PHE A 75 12.30 3.87 -1.69
CA PHE A 75 12.74 5.26 -1.59
C PHE A 75 12.95 5.56 -0.10
N HIS A 76 14.20 5.79 0.29
CA HIS A 76 14.67 5.84 1.67
C HIS A 76 15.21 7.23 2.04
N GLY A 77 14.56 8.29 1.58
CA GLY A 77 15.04 9.66 1.79
C GLY A 77 14.66 10.31 3.13
N CYS A 78 13.84 9.67 3.97
CA CYS A 78 13.35 10.34 5.17
C CYS A 78 14.24 10.14 6.41
N LYS A 79 15.06 11.16 6.69
CA LYS A 79 15.83 11.26 7.94
C LYS A 79 14.94 11.48 9.18
N THR A 80 13.78 12.11 9.00
CA THR A 80 12.85 12.48 10.09
C THR A 80 12.28 11.26 10.83
N TRP A 81 12.22 10.10 10.17
CA TRP A 81 11.63 8.90 10.75
C TRP A 81 12.66 7.98 11.44
N ASP A 82 13.97 8.23 11.29
CA ASP A 82 15.08 7.40 11.81
C ASP A 82 14.88 5.90 11.53
N VAL A 83 14.51 5.57 10.29
CA VAL A 83 14.30 4.19 9.85
C VAL A 83 15.52 3.75 9.03
N PRO A 84 16.49 3.03 9.63
CA PRO A 84 17.77 2.72 8.98
C PRO A 84 17.69 1.57 7.95
N LYS A 85 16.49 1.03 7.72
CA LYS A 85 16.23 -0.12 6.85
C LYS A 85 15.04 0.15 5.95
N SER A 86 14.99 -0.59 4.85
CA SER A 86 13.78 -0.88 4.07
C SER A 86 12.50 -0.87 4.88
N LEU A 87 11.45 -0.21 4.39
CA LEU A 87 10.14 -0.23 5.07
C LEU A 87 9.52 -1.64 5.06
N GLY A 88 9.79 -2.42 4.01
CA GLY A 88 9.39 -3.82 3.91
C GLY A 88 9.97 -4.68 5.04
N SER A 89 11.19 -4.38 5.50
CA SER A 89 11.84 -5.13 6.59
C SER A 89 11.12 -5.04 7.95
N PHE A 90 10.22 -4.07 8.14
CA PHE A 90 9.44 -3.93 9.37
C PHE A 90 8.10 -4.67 9.33
N ILE A 91 7.74 -5.22 8.17
CA ILE A 91 6.46 -5.86 7.95
C ILE A 91 6.73 -7.35 7.73
N SER A 92 6.99 -8.07 8.83
CA SER A 92 7.17 -9.52 8.79
C SER A 92 5.83 -10.22 8.68
N LEU A 93 5.60 -10.96 7.59
CA LEU A 93 4.45 -11.84 7.45
C LEU A 93 4.68 -13.15 8.21
N PRO A 94 3.67 -13.64 8.94
CA PRO A 94 3.67 -15.03 9.39
C PRO A 94 3.62 -15.98 8.19
N LEU A 95 4.22 -17.17 8.35
CA LEU A 95 4.14 -18.24 7.34
C LEU A 95 2.68 -18.55 7.02
N GLY A 96 2.37 -18.72 5.73
CA GLY A 96 1.02 -19.03 5.27
C GLY A 96 0.15 -17.81 4.91
N PHE A 97 0.72 -16.60 4.92
CA PHE A 97 0.04 -15.37 4.49
C PHE A 97 0.76 -14.70 3.32
N GLU A 98 0.01 -13.92 2.56
CA GLU A 98 0.49 -13.05 1.49
C GLU A 98 -0.11 -11.64 1.60
N PHE A 99 0.66 -10.63 1.16
CA PHE A 99 0.14 -9.27 1.03
C PHE A 99 -0.81 -9.14 -0.17
N LYS A 100 -1.92 -8.44 0.05
CA LYS A 100 -2.90 -8.13 -0.98
C LYS A 100 -2.95 -6.65 -1.31
N ALA A 101 -2.85 -5.78 -0.30
CA ALA A 101 -2.89 -4.34 -0.47
C ALA A 101 -2.30 -3.60 0.75
N SER A 102 -2.03 -2.31 0.57
CA SER A 102 -1.70 -1.38 1.65
C SER A 102 -2.33 -0.02 1.39
N SER A 103 -2.58 0.69 2.48
CA SER A 103 -2.85 2.12 2.43
C SER A 103 -2.56 2.75 3.78
N ASN A 104 -1.88 3.90 3.79
CA ASN A 104 -1.65 4.72 4.99
C ASN A 104 -1.06 3.95 6.19
N GLY A 105 -0.15 3.02 5.93
CA GLY A 105 0.49 2.16 6.94
C GLY A 105 -0.37 1.02 7.49
N LEU A 106 -1.59 0.82 6.98
CA LEU A 106 -2.35 -0.41 7.15
C LEU A 106 -2.05 -1.37 6.00
N VAL A 107 -2.12 -2.66 6.30
CA VAL A 107 -1.82 -3.74 5.36
C VAL A 107 -2.95 -4.76 5.37
N LEU A 108 -3.36 -5.19 4.18
CA LEU A 108 -4.28 -6.29 3.96
C LEU A 108 -3.45 -7.53 3.63
N ILE A 109 -3.65 -8.59 4.41
CA ILE A 109 -3.05 -9.89 4.20
C ILE A 109 -4.13 -10.94 4.04
N GLU A 110 -3.85 -11.96 3.24
CA GLU A 110 -4.75 -13.09 3.05
C GLU A 110 -4.00 -14.38 3.35
N ARG A 111 -4.71 -15.34 3.94
CA ARG A 111 -4.19 -16.67 4.20
C ARG A 111 -4.35 -17.56 2.98
N TYR A 112 -3.29 -18.30 2.64
CA TYR A 112 -3.32 -19.27 1.56
C TYR A 112 -4.41 -20.33 1.77
N GLY A 113 -5.18 -20.62 0.72
CA GLY A 113 -6.08 -21.77 0.63
C GLY A 113 -7.47 -21.60 1.27
N CYS A 114 -7.69 -20.62 2.16
CA CYS A 114 -8.97 -20.47 2.86
C CYS A 114 -9.66 -19.12 2.65
N GLY A 115 -9.01 -18.16 1.96
CA GLY A 115 -9.59 -16.84 1.64
C GLY A 115 -9.87 -15.94 2.85
N TYR A 116 -9.32 -16.27 4.03
CA TYR A 116 -9.47 -15.43 5.21
C TYR A 116 -8.54 -14.23 5.09
N SER A 117 -9.14 -13.04 5.13
CA SER A 117 -8.45 -11.76 5.00
C SER A 117 -8.36 -11.04 6.34
N TYR A 118 -7.24 -10.35 6.55
CA TYR A 118 -6.95 -9.59 7.76
C TYR A 118 -6.40 -8.22 7.39
N VAL A 119 -6.88 -7.18 8.05
CA VAL A 119 -6.26 -5.85 7.99
C VAL A 119 -5.54 -5.58 9.30
N GLY A 120 -4.32 -5.06 9.20
CA GLY A 120 -3.53 -4.76 10.37
C GLY A 120 -2.59 -3.58 10.22
N ASN A 121 -2.10 -3.13 11.37
CA ASN A 121 -1.01 -2.17 11.47
C ASN A 121 0.23 -2.97 11.87
N PRO A 122 1.19 -3.18 10.93
CA PRO A 122 2.36 -3.99 11.19
C PRO A 122 3.31 -3.34 12.21
N VAL A 123 3.29 -2.01 12.35
CA VAL A 123 4.08 -1.28 13.34
C VAL A 123 3.55 -1.55 14.75
N LEU A 124 2.24 -1.61 14.91
CA LEU A 124 1.59 -1.92 16.19
C LEU A 124 1.38 -3.41 16.42
N GLN A 125 1.65 -4.25 15.41
CA GLN A 125 1.43 -5.70 15.45
C GLN A 125 -0.03 -6.08 15.76
N GLN A 126 -0.97 -5.21 15.35
CA GLN A 126 -2.41 -5.37 15.58
C GLN A 126 -3.08 -5.79 14.29
N TRP A 127 -3.95 -6.79 14.37
CA TRP A 127 -4.68 -7.35 13.23
C TRP A 127 -6.15 -7.53 13.55
N VAL A 128 -6.97 -7.38 12.53
CA VAL A 128 -8.42 -7.53 12.59
C VAL A 128 -8.84 -8.41 11.42
N LYS A 129 -9.55 -9.50 11.73
CA LYS A 129 -10.13 -10.38 10.70
C LYS A 129 -11.27 -9.64 10.01
N ILE A 130 -11.30 -9.67 8.69
CA ILE A 130 -12.38 -9.10 7.89
C ILE A 130 -13.41 -10.22 7.61
N PRO A 131 -14.72 -9.90 7.57
CA PRO A 131 -15.72 -10.86 7.13
C PRO A 131 -15.35 -11.49 5.78
N GLN A 132 -15.67 -12.77 5.60
CA GLN A 132 -15.37 -13.44 4.34
C GLN A 132 -16.17 -12.80 3.19
N LEU A 133 -15.49 -12.60 2.07
CA LEU A 133 -16.14 -12.13 0.85
C LEU A 133 -17.13 -13.20 0.36
N PRO A 134 -18.34 -12.81 -0.08
CA PRO A 134 -19.28 -13.76 -0.68
C PRO A 134 -18.63 -14.50 -1.86
N CYS A 135 -18.65 -15.83 -1.82
CA CYS A 135 -18.16 -16.66 -2.92
C CYS A 135 -19.08 -16.46 -4.14
N GLY A 136 -18.62 -15.67 -5.11
CA GLY A 136 -19.42 -15.35 -6.31
C GLY A 136 -18.78 -14.34 -7.27
N TYR A 137 -17.75 -13.61 -6.81
CA TYR A 137 -17.05 -12.59 -7.63
C TYR A 137 -15.79 -13.10 -8.33
N CYS A 138 -15.64 -14.42 -8.47
CA CYS A 138 -14.49 -15.01 -9.15
C CYS A 138 -14.51 -14.60 -10.64
N GLY A 139 -13.50 -13.83 -11.07
CA GLY A 139 -13.31 -13.44 -12.48
C GLY A 139 -13.63 -11.97 -12.83
N VAL A 140 -14.12 -11.15 -11.90
CA VAL A 140 -14.36 -9.71 -12.15
C VAL A 140 -13.34 -8.86 -11.38
N LEU A 141 -12.70 -7.94 -12.08
CA LEU A 141 -11.82 -6.94 -11.46
C LEU A 141 -12.64 -5.89 -10.71
N LEU A 142 -12.62 -5.97 -9.38
CA LEU A 142 -13.42 -5.14 -8.49
C LEU A 142 -12.55 -4.53 -7.39
N VAL A 143 -12.94 -3.36 -6.91
CA VAL A 143 -12.46 -2.83 -5.64
C VAL A 143 -13.54 -3.10 -4.60
N LEU A 144 -13.14 -3.70 -3.49
CA LEU A 144 -14.03 -3.97 -2.36
C LEU A 144 -13.80 -2.92 -1.29
N ALA A 145 -14.86 -2.20 -0.93
CA ALA A 145 -14.85 -1.25 0.17
C ALA A 145 -15.67 -1.82 1.33
N HIS A 146 -15.10 -1.77 2.53
CA HIS A 146 -15.76 -2.20 3.75
C HIS A 146 -15.67 -1.09 4.79
N ASP A 147 -16.80 -0.76 5.41
CA ASP A 147 -16.86 0.23 6.48
C ASP A 147 -16.69 -0.46 7.83
N PHE A 148 -15.47 -0.39 8.38
CA PHE A 148 -15.12 -0.97 9.68
C PHE A 148 -15.91 -0.36 10.86
N PHE A 149 -16.59 0.78 10.67
CA PHE A 149 -17.36 1.43 11.74
C PHE A 149 -18.86 1.20 11.62
N SER A 150 -19.32 0.55 10.54
CA SER A 150 -20.71 0.18 10.37
C SER A 150 -21.03 -1.06 11.20
N ASP A 151 -22.27 -1.15 11.69
CA ASP A 151 -22.80 -2.38 12.29
C ASP A 151 -23.09 -3.46 11.21
N SER A 152 -22.83 -3.16 9.94
CA SER A 152 -23.07 -4.03 8.79
C SER A 152 -21.80 -4.68 8.28
N ASP A 153 -21.82 -6.00 8.14
CA ASP A 153 -20.77 -6.78 7.46
C ASP A 153 -20.83 -6.69 5.92
N GLN A 154 -21.60 -5.74 5.38
CA GLN A 154 -21.74 -5.57 3.95
C GLN A 154 -20.46 -5.00 3.33
N PHE A 155 -20.12 -5.54 2.17
CA PHE A 155 -19.08 -5.01 1.28
C PHE A 155 -19.74 -4.24 0.16
N MET A 156 -19.14 -3.11 -0.19
CA MET A 156 -19.47 -2.38 -1.40
C MET A 156 -18.53 -2.83 -2.52
N VAL A 157 -19.13 -3.16 -3.66
CA VAL A 157 -18.42 -3.59 -4.86
C VAL A 157 -18.34 -2.42 -5.81
N VAL A 158 -17.12 -1.97 -6.08
CA VAL A 158 -16.85 -0.92 -7.07
C VAL A 158 -16.22 -1.56 -8.30
N HIS A 159 -16.93 -1.48 -9.42
CA HIS A 159 -16.42 -1.95 -10.70
C HIS A 159 -15.27 -1.07 -11.18
N LEU A 160 -14.17 -1.68 -11.66
CA LEU A 160 -13.16 -0.91 -12.38
C LEU A 160 -13.76 -0.30 -13.65
N PRO A 161 -13.23 0.83 -14.15
CA PRO A 161 -13.69 1.43 -15.39
C PRO A 161 -13.71 0.40 -16.53
N GLU A 162 -14.90 0.04 -16.99
CA GLU A 162 -15.06 -0.85 -18.14
C GLU A 162 -14.49 -0.19 -19.40
N HIS A 163 -13.82 -0.99 -20.21
CA HIS A 163 -13.31 -0.55 -21.50
C HIS A 163 -14.04 -1.34 -22.57
N SER A 164 -15.02 -0.69 -23.21
CA SER A 164 -15.74 -1.23 -24.36
C SER A 164 -14.79 -1.38 -25.55
N ASN A 165 -14.00 -2.44 -25.57
CA ASN A 165 -13.31 -2.91 -26.76
C ASN A 165 -13.35 -4.43 -26.76
N HIS A 166 -14.50 -4.97 -27.13
CA HIS A 166 -14.77 -6.39 -27.36
C HIS A 166 -13.95 -7.01 -28.52
N ASN A 167 -12.79 -6.46 -28.89
CA ASN A 167 -12.11 -6.88 -30.11
C ASN A 167 -10.59 -6.89 -30.09
N ASN A 168 -9.92 -6.88 -28.93
CA ASN A 168 -8.49 -7.14 -28.91
C ASN A 168 -8.13 -8.19 -27.85
N ASN A 169 -7.60 -9.32 -28.34
CA ASN A 169 -6.81 -10.32 -27.60
C ASN A 169 -5.51 -9.74 -27.00
N GLY A 170 -5.50 -8.46 -26.60
CA GLY A 170 -4.35 -7.75 -26.08
C GLY A 170 -4.44 -7.71 -24.56
N VAL A 171 -3.62 -8.53 -23.92
CA VAL A 171 -3.29 -8.53 -22.48
C VAL A 171 -3.37 -7.12 -21.89
N VAL A 172 -4.35 -6.91 -21.01
CA VAL A 172 -4.55 -5.63 -20.32
C VAL A 172 -3.50 -5.51 -19.20
N ASN A 173 -2.64 -4.51 -19.32
CA ASN A 173 -1.67 -4.15 -18.30
C ASN A 173 -2.24 -3.03 -17.42
N GLY A 174 -2.89 -3.41 -16.31
CA GLY A 174 -3.41 -2.48 -15.33
C GLY A 174 -2.70 -2.59 -13.98
N ALA A 175 -2.78 -1.54 -13.18
CA ALA A 175 -2.31 -1.51 -11.81
C ALA A 175 -3.29 -0.73 -10.94
N LEU A 176 -3.47 -1.19 -9.71
CA LEU A 176 -4.22 -0.50 -8.66
C LEU A 176 -3.20 -0.03 -7.61
N THR A 177 -3.25 1.24 -7.25
CA THR A 177 -2.25 1.91 -6.40
C THR A 177 -2.92 3.02 -5.59
N THR A 178 -2.17 3.66 -4.70
CA THR A 178 -2.65 4.82 -3.95
C THR A 178 -1.75 6.02 -4.20
N SER A 179 -2.35 7.20 -4.29
CA SER A 179 -1.61 8.46 -4.43
C SER A 179 -2.41 9.61 -3.85
N GLY A 180 -1.77 10.46 -3.04
CA GLY A 180 -2.40 11.63 -2.44
C GLY A 180 -3.58 11.30 -1.51
N GLY A 181 -3.66 10.07 -0.99
CA GLY A 181 -4.78 9.60 -0.19
C GLY A 181 -5.98 9.06 -0.99
N PHE A 182 -5.86 8.96 -2.32
CA PHE A 182 -6.89 8.39 -3.17
C PHE A 182 -6.48 7.02 -3.70
N VAL A 183 -7.49 6.19 -3.98
CA VAL A 183 -7.31 4.96 -4.76
C VAL A 183 -7.22 5.34 -6.23
N MET A 184 -6.17 4.85 -6.88
CA MET A 184 -5.84 5.15 -8.26
C MET A 184 -5.84 3.86 -9.07
N TYR A 185 -6.49 3.90 -10.23
CA TYR A 185 -6.41 2.85 -11.23
C TYR A 185 -5.68 3.38 -12.44
N MET A 186 -4.78 2.58 -13.01
CA MET A 186 -4.10 2.94 -14.24
C MET A 186 -4.02 1.76 -15.18
N LYS A 187 -4.11 2.05 -16.47
CA LYS A 187 -4.20 1.03 -17.51
C LYS A 187 -3.48 1.50 -18.77
N SER A 188 -2.60 0.65 -19.27
CA SER A 188 -2.06 0.78 -20.62
C SER A 188 -2.98 0.07 -21.61
N LEU A 189 -3.40 0.79 -22.65
CA LEU A 189 -4.27 0.30 -23.72
C LEU A 189 -3.53 0.30 -25.05
N VAL A 190 -3.48 -0.84 -25.72
CA VAL A 190 -2.92 -0.94 -27.08
C VAL A 190 -3.92 -0.38 -28.08
N GLN A 191 -3.49 0.61 -28.87
CA GLN A 191 -4.25 1.20 -29.96
C GLN A 191 -3.48 1.08 -31.29
N LYS A 192 -4.17 1.33 -32.42
CA LYS A 192 -3.58 1.23 -33.78
C LYS A 192 -2.31 2.07 -33.99
N ARG A 193 -2.12 3.14 -33.20
CA ARG A 193 -1.01 4.10 -33.34
C ARG A 193 -0.02 4.08 -32.16
N GLY A 194 -0.14 3.11 -31.25
CA GLY A 194 0.73 3.01 -30.06
C GLY A 194 -0.05 2.63 -28.81
N THR A 195 0.60 2.78 -27.65
CA THR A 195 0.00 2.50 -26.35
C THR A 195 -0.45 3.80 -25.68
N VAL A 196 -1.64 3.79 -25.08
CA VAL A 196 -2.20 4.92 -24.34
C VAL A 196 -2.27 4.56 -22.87
N LEU A 197 -1.69 5.39 -22.00
CA LEU A 197 -1.84 5.27 -20.56
C LEU A 197 -3.04 6.10 -20.11
N LYS A 198 -3.96 5.47 -19.40
CA LYS A 198 -5.07 6.15 -18.74
C LYS A 198 -4.96 5.99 -17.23
N VAL A 199 -5.29 7.06 -16.50
CA VAL A 199 -5.23 7.11 -15.04
C VAL A 199 -6.56 7.63 -14.51
N TRP A 200 -7.18 6.87 -13.60
CA TRP A 200 -8.43 7.20 -12.94
C TRP A 200 -8.23 7.32 -11.43
N ARG A 201 -9.02 8.18 -10.82
CA ARG A 201 -9.17 8.34 -9.38
C ARG A 201 -10.54 7.83 -8.96
N LEU A 202 -10.59 7.06 -7.88
CA LEU A 202 -11.85 6.72 -7.23
C LEU A 202 -12.29 7.87 -6.32
N ASN A 203 -13.51 8.37 -6.53
CA ASN A 203 -14.12 9.41 -5.72
C ASN A 203 -14.82 8.84 -4.48
N HIS A 204 -15.18 9.71 -3.54
CA HIS A 204 -15.92 9.33 -2.33
C HIS A 204 -17.32 8.76 -2.63
N ASP A 205 -17.95 9.22 -3.71
CA ASP A 205 -19.22 8.70 -4.21
C ASP A 205 -19.07 7.39 -5.00
N GLN A 206 -17.87 6.78 -4.96
CA GLN A 206 -17.52 5.51 -5.60
C GLN A 206 -17.51 5.58 -7.13
N SER A 207 -17.59 6.78 -7.71
CA SER A 207 -17.40 6.98 -9.15
C SER A 207 -15.92 7.03 -9.51
N TRP A 208 -15.57 6.47 -10.67
CA TRP A 208 -14.25 6.65 -11.25
C TRP A 208 -14.21 7.93 -12.09
N GLN A 209 -13.27 8.81 -11.75
CA GLN A 209 -12.96 10.00 -12.54
C GLN A 209 -11.68 9.77 -13.34
N LEU A 210 -11.74 9.91 -14.66
CA LEU A 210 -10.53 9.96 -15.49
C LEU A 210 -9.76 11.25 -15.18
N LEU A 211 -8.52 11.13 -14.70
CA LEU A 211 -7.66 12.27 -14.42
C LEU A 211 -6.77 12.62 -15.62
N CYS A 212 -6.26 11.59 -16.29
CA CYS A 212 -5.26 11.77 -17.33
C CYS A 212 -5.36 10.69 -18.40
N GLU A 213 -5.13 11.08 -19.65
CA GLU A 213 -4.96 10.20 -20.79
C GLU A 213 -3.73 10.66 -21.57
N ILE A 214 -2.66 9.86 -21.52
CA ILE A 214 -1.41 10.15 -22.20
C ILE A 214 -1.31 9.27 -23.42
N ASN A 215 -1.43 9.91 -24.57
CA ASN A 215 -1.29 9.28 -25.86
C ASN A 215 0.18 9.19 -26.23
N GLY A 216 0.66 7.98 -26.52
CA GLY A 216 1.90 7.79 -27.27
C GLY A 216 3.03 8.72 -26.85
N LEU A 217 3.41 8.70 -25.56
CA LEU A 217 4.76 9.14 -25.18
C LEU A 217 5.69 8.51 -26.20
N SER A 218 6.51 9.32 -26.87
CA SER A 218 7.37 9.01 -28.02
C SER A 218 8.39 7.86 -27.83
N ILE A 219 8.17 6.98 -26.86
CA ILE A 219 8.90 5.77 -26.59
C ILE A 219 8.18 4.62 -27.30
N SER A 220 8.77 4.15 -28.40
CA SER A 220 8.55 2.78 -28.85
C SER A 220 8.86 1.83 -27.71
N GLY A 221 7.90 1.00 -27.29
CA GLY A 221 8.15 -0.05 -26.29
C GLY A 221 6.94 -0.41 -25.44
N SER A 222 6.92 -1.65 -24.97
CA SER A 222 5.90 -2.22 -24.09
C SER A 222 6.10 -1.77 -22.62
N PHE A 223 5.70 -0.52 -22.33
CA PHE A 223 5.71 -0.01 -20.95
C PHE A 223 4.49 -0.45 -20.14
N VAL A 224 4.77 -1.05 -18.99
CA VAL A 224 3.76 -1.54 -18.06
C VAL A 224 3.64 -0.59 -16.86
N PRO A 225 2.44 -0.13 -16.49
CA PRO A 225 2.25 0.70 -15.31
C PRO A 225 2.48 -0.12 -14.04
N ILE A 226 3.26 0.40 -13.09
CA ILE A 226 3.66 -0.30 -11.87
C ILE A 226 2.95 0.28 -10.64
N ALA A 227 3.25 1.53 -10.30
CA ALA A 227 2.62 2.25 -9.18
C ALA A 227 2.64 3.76 -9.43
N MET A 228 1.76 4.51 -8.76
CA MET A 228 1.88 5.97 -8.70
C MET A 228 2.74 6.36 -7.49
N HIS A 229 3.42 7.49 -7.57
CA HIS A 229 4.10 8.02 -6.38
C HIS A 229 3.06 8.30 -5.28
N PRO A 230 3.28 7.84 -4.03
CA PRO A 230 2.26 7.89 -2.99
C PRO A 230 1.82 9.30 -2.60
N PHE A 231 2.66 10.31 -2.87
CA PHE A 231 2.43 11.70 -2.44
C PHE A 231 2.34 12.70 -3.59
N ASP A 232 2.70 12.27 -4.80
CA ASP A 232 2.71 13.12 -5.98
C ASP A 232 1.91 12.41 -7.07
N SER A 233 0.68 12.87 -7.27
CA SER A 233 -0.25 12.27 -8.25
C SER A 233 0.16 12.54 -9.69
N ASP A 234 1.15 13.40 -9.93
CA ASP A 234 1.67 13.63 -11.26
C ASP A 234 2.76 12.61 -11.63
N ILE A 235 3.24 11.76 -10.71
CA ILE A 235 4.33 10.82 -10.98
C ILE A 235 3.82 9.37 -11.06
N VAL A 236 4.16 8.69 -12.16
CA VAL A 236 3.88 7.27 -12.39
C VAL A 236 5.16 6.50 -12.67
N TYR A 237 5.33 5.37 -11.99
CA TYR A 237 6.41 4.42 -12.26
C TYR A 237 5.96 3.39 -13.30
N ARG A 238 6.79 3.19 -14.32
CA ARG A 238 6.53 2.27 -15.43
C ARG A 238 7.73 1.39 -15.67
N TRP A 239 7.48 0.15 -16.08
CA TRP A 239 8.51 -0.83 -16.40
C TRP A 239 8.61 -1.03 -17.90
N HIS A 240 9.81 -0.91 -18.44
CA HIS A 240 10.13 -1.25 -19.82
C HIS A 240 10.40 -2.76 -19.93
N GLN A 241 9.57 -3.50 -20.67
CA GLN A 241 9.71 -4.97 -20.76
C GLN A 241 10.79 -5.42 -21.77
N GLU A 242 11.16 -4.55 -22.71
CA GLU A 242 12.15 -4.85 -23.75
C GLU A 242 13.56 -4.52 -23.27
N SER A 243 14.55 -5.27 -23.75
CA SER A 243 15.95 -5.08 -23.37
C SER A 243 16.50 -3.74 -23.88
N PRO A 244 17.16 -2.93 -23.03
CA PRO A 244 17.39 -3.16 -21.61
C PRO A 244 16.12 -2.93 -20.78
N ARG A 245 15.79 -3.90 -19.93
CA ARG A 245 14.67 -3.82 -18.98
C ARG A 245 15.01 -2.84 -17.87
N HIS A 246 14.14 -1.88 -17.61
CA HIS A 246 14.39 -0.86 -16.59
C HIS A 246 13.11 -0.17 -16.12
N LEU A 247 13.18 0.41 -14.92
CA LEU A 247 12.12 1.27 -14.37
C LEU A 247 12.31 2.71 -14.83
N VAL A 248 11.21 3.38 -15.16
CA VAL A 248 11.17 4.82 -15.43
C VAL A 248 10.14 5.50 -14.54
N SER A 249 10.45 6.71 -14.11
CA SER A 249 9.47 7.66 -13.56
C SER A 249 8.96 8.52 -14.70
N CYS A 250 7.65 8.69 -14.79
CA CYS A 250 6.96 9.49 -15.79
C CYS A 250 6.15 10.57 -15.09
N ASN A 251 6.40 11.84 -15.42
CA ASN A 251 5.55 12.94 -14.98
C ASN A 251 4.38 13.10 -15.95
N LEU A 252 3.15 12.98 -15.45
CA LEU A 252 1.92 13.01 -16.23
C LEU A 252 1.60 14.39 -16.81
N ARG A 253 2.09 15.47 -16.18
CA ARG A 253 1.82 16.85 -16.60
C ARG A 253 2.80 17.33 -17.67
N THR A 254 4.08 16.98 -17.51
CA THR A 254 5.15 17.39 -18.45
C THR A 254 5.47 16.33 -19.47
N GLU A 255 4.94 15.11 -19.31
CA GLU A 255 5.22 13.94 -20.16
C GLU A 255 6.71 13.56 -20.22
N THR A 256 7.48 13.97 -19.20
CA THR A 256 8.92 13.69 -19.12
C THR A 256 9.18 12.35 -18.46
N LEU A 257 10.19 11.63 -18.96
CA LEU A 257 10.65 10.37 -18.40
C LEU A 257 12.06 10.51 -17.86
N ILE A 258 12.27 9.94 -16.68
CA ILE A 258 13.55 9.97 -15.99
C ILE A 258 13.83 8.63 -15.33
N ASP A 259 15.11 8.34 -15.16
CA ASP A 259 15.61 7.19 -14.40
C ASP A 259 15.59 7.55 -12.90
N PRO A 260 14.75 6.88 -12.08
CA PRO A 260 14.67 7.18 -10.65
C PRO A 260 16.01 6.99 -9.93
N ALA A 261 16.87 6.07 -10.38
CA ALA A 261 18.17 5.84 -9.77
C ALA A 261 19.13 7.04 -9.96
N ARG A 262 18.96 7.81 -11.03
CA ARG A 262 19.73 9.02 -11.32
C ARG A 262 19.18 10.25 -10.61
N GLU A 263 17.87 10.35 -10.45
CA GLU A 263 17.25 11.50 -9.81
C GLU A 263 17.41 11.46 -8.28
N TYR A 264 17.19 10.30 -7.66
CA TYR A 264 17.18 10.13 -6.21
C TYR A 264 18.44 9.45 -5.70
N HIS A 265 19.61 9.92 -6.16
CA HIS A 265 20.91 9.35 -5.81
C HIS A 265 21.08 9.10 -4.31
N GLY A 266 21.28 7.82 -3.93
CA GLY A 266 21.50 7.40 -2.54
C GLY A 266 20.23 7.09 -1.74
N ASP A 267 19.08 7.58 -2.18
CA ASP A 267 17.79 7.33 -1.54
C ASP A 267 16.96 6.28 -2.30
N PHE A 268 17.24 6.04 -3.58
CA PHE A 268 16.56 5.00 -4.37
C PHE A 268 17.21 3.63 -4.22
N TYR A 269 16.37 2.62 -4.00
CA TYR A 269 16.72 1.21 -3.99
C TYR A 269 15.87 0.47 -5.03
N MET A 270 16.50 -0.46 -5.75
CA MET A 270 15.79 -1.39 -6.63
C MET A 270 16.49 -2.74 -6.65
N ASN A 271 15.73 -3.80 -6.36
CA ASN A 271 16.12 -5.18 -6.61
C ASN A 271 15.78 -5.52 -8.07
N GLN A 272 16.69 -5.18 -8.99
CA GLN A 272 16.47 -5.37 -10.43
C GLN A 272 16.13 -6.82 -10.78
N SER A 273 16.90 -7.80 -10.29
CA SER A 273 16.70 -9.21 -10.61
C SER A 273 15.39 -9.76 -10.03
N GLY A 274 15.06 -9.41 -8.78
CA GLY A 274 13.79 -9.83 -8.17
C GLY A 274 12.59 -9.21 -8.87
N PHE A 275 12.70 -7.95 -9.31
CA PHE A 275 11.64 -7.31 -10.08
C PHE A 275 11.48 -7.90 -11.48
N GLU A 276 12.59 -8.25 -12.14
CA GLU A 276 12.57 -8.97 -13.42
C GLU A 276 11.88 -10.33 -13.28
N GLU A 277 12.22 -11.11 -12.24
CA GLU A 277 11.60 -12.39 -11.95
C GLU A 277 10.09 -12.25 -11.70
N TYR A 278 9.68 -11.27 -10.88
CA TYR A 278 8.28 -10.94 -10.64
C TYR A 278 7.55 -10.61 -11.96
N MET A 279 8.14 -9.77 -12.81
CA MET A 279 7.54 -9.40 -14.09
C MET A 279 7.46 -10.57 -15.08
N ASP A 280 8.44 -11.49 -15.05
CA ASP A 280 8.43 -12.70 -15.87
C ASP A 280 7.38 -13.71 -15.38
N GLU A 281 7.18 -13.85 -14.06
CA GLU A 281 6.10 -14.67 -13.49
C GLU A 281 4.72 -14.14 -13.89
N ILE A 282 4.49 -12.83 -13.74
CA ILE A 282 3.28 -12.16 -14.21
C ILE A 282 3.11 -12.39 -15.72
N GLY A 283 4.20 -12.34 -16.49
CA GLY A 283 4.25 -12.70 -17.91
C GLY A 283 3.77 -14.13 -18.20
N ARG A 284 4.24 -15.12 -17.42
CA ARG A 284 3.86 -16.53 -17.56
C ARG A 284 2.38 -16.77 -17.25
N LEU A 285 1.87 -16.20 -16.16
CA LEU A 285 0.47 -16.30 -15.77
C LEU A 285 -0.48 -15.78 -16.86
N ARG A 286 -0.09 -14.71 -17.56
CA ARG A 286 -0.84 -14.17 -18.72
C ARG A 286 -0.84 -15.10 -19.92
N ALA A 287 0.23 -15.85 -20.14
CA ALA A 287 0.35 -16.76 -21.28
C ALA A 287 -0.49 -18.03 -21.08
N SER A 288 -0.64 -18.49 -19.83
CA SER A 288 -1.43 -19.66 -19.47
C SER A 288 -2.94 -19.42 -19.47
N ASP A 289 -3.39 -18.19 -19.20
CA ASP A 289 -4.80 -17.89 -19.00
C ASP A 289 -5.24 -16.66 -19.80
N ARG A 290 -5.85 -16.89 -20.97
CA ARG A 290 -6.21 -15.82 -21.93
C ARG A 290 -7.45 -15.03 -21.54
N ASP A 291 -8.23 -15.54 -20.59
CA ASP A 291 -9.53 -14.97 -20.22
C ASP A 291 -9.45 -14.13 -18.94
N TYR A 292 -8.32 -14.13 -18.22
CA TYR A 292 -8.15 -13.38 -16.98
C TYR A 292 -7.30 -12.12 -17.14
N THR A 293 -7.81 -11.02 -16.61
CA THR A 293 -7.03 -9.78 -16.50
C THR A 293 -6.19 -9.81 -15.21
N ILE A 294 -4.88 -9.76 -15.34
CA ILE A 294 -3.94 -9.72 -14.21
C ILE A 294 -3.56 -8.26 -13.93
N LEU A 295 -3.99 -7.74 -12.77
CA LEU A 295 -3.46 -6.49 -12.24
C LEU A 295 -2.08 -6.72 -11.66
N ILE A 296 -1.19 -5.75 -11.87
CA ILE A 296 0.01 -5.66 -11.04
C ILE A 296 -0.43 -5.29 -9.64
N GLY A 297 -0.10 -6.19 -8.71
CA GLY A 297 -0.38 -6.07 -7.30
C GLY A 297 0.92 -6.07 -6.53
N LEU A 298 1.62 -4.94 -6.58
CA LEU A 298 2.71 -4.66 -5.65
C LEU A 298 2.14 -3.97 -4.44
N PHE A 299 2.59 -4.42 -3.27
CA PHE A 299 2.21 -3.84 -2.01
C PHE A 299 2.93 -2.49 -1.83
N GLN A 300 2.17 -1.39 -1.80
CA GLN A 300 2.72 -0.04 -1.65
C GLN A 300 2.82 0.38 -0.19
N SER A 301 3.98 0.14 0.39
CA SER A 301 4.26 0.51 1.77
C SER A 301 4.57 1.99 1.90
N VAL A 302 3.83 2.68 2.77
CA VAL A 302 4.08 4.08 3.12
C VAL A 302 4.13 4.18 4.64
N LEU A 303 5.12 4.88 5.18
CA LEU A 303 5.17 5.14 6.62
C LEU A 303 3.90 5.90 7.03
N PRO A 304 3.12 5.37 7.99
CA PRO A 304 1.92 6.06 8.42
C PRO A 304 2.32 7.40 9.04
N ARG A 305 1.60 8.47 8.69
CA ARG A 305 1.81 9.79 9.30
C ARG A 305 1.27 9.87 10.74
N TRP A 306 0.75 8.76 11.27
CA TRP A 306 0.09 8.64 12.56
C TRP A 306 0.24 7.23 13.15
N MET A 307 -0.12 7.04 14.42
CA MET A 307 -0.06 5.74 15.11
C MET A 307 -1.40 5.37 15.75
N GLU A 308 -2.46 5.51 14.99
CA GLU A 308 -3.79 4.91 15.18
C GLU A 308 -3.71 3.45 15.60
N SER A 309 -4.51 3.03 16.56
CA SER A 309 -4.93 1.63 16.57
C SER A 309 -5.60 1.29 15.23
N VAL A 310 -5.49 0.05 14.79
CA VAL A 310 -6.23 -0.43 13.61
C VAL A 310 -7.72 -0.17 13.85
N PRO A 311 -8.47 0.35 12.86
CA PRO A 311 -9.92 0.42 12.94
C PRO A 311 -10.47 -0.95 13.34
N ARG A 312 -11.22 -0.99 14.44
CA ARG A 312 -11.74 -2.22 15.02
C ARG A 312 -13.26 -2.19 14.90
N PRO A 313 -13.87 -3.11 14.11
CA PRO A 313 -15.31 -3.31 14.13
C PRO A 313 -15.79 -3.60 15.55
N PRO A 314 -17.00 -3.15 15.94
CA PRO A 314 -17.51 -3.30 17.31
C PRO A 314 -17.47 -4.76 17.81
N GLN A 315 -17.53 -5.72 16.89
CA GLN A 315 -17.70 -7.15 17.17
C GLN A 315 -16.45 -8.00 16.94
N VAL A 316 -15.36 -7.45 16.42
CA VAL A 316 -14.17 -8.23 16.05
C VAL A 316 -13.06 -8.02 17.08
N ASP A 317 -12.49 -9.12 17.59
CA ASP A 317 -11.33 -9.05 18.48
C ASP A 317 -10.05 -8.69 17.74
N MET A 318 -9.24 -7.86 18.40
CA MET A 318 -7.92 -7.49 17.91
C MET A 318 -6.93 -8.61 18.22
N ILE A 319 -6.27 -9.09 17.18
CA ILE A 319 -5.33 -10.22 17.24
C ILE A 319 -3.91 -9.65 17.25
N ASP A 320 -3.07 -10.14 18.18
CA ASP A 320 -1.64 -9.87 18.17
C ASP A 320 -0.93 -10.74 17.12
N THR A 321 0.14 -10.24 16.53
CA THR A 321 0.93 -10.94 15.51
C THR A 321 1.42 -12.31 15.99
N THR A 322 1.77 -12.44 17.28
CA THR A 322 2.20 -13.72 17.88
C THR A 322 1.10 -14.77 17.94
N SER A 323 -0.15 -14.33 17.94
CA SER A 323 -1.34 -15.18 17.98
C SER A 323 -1.91 -15.47 16.59
N LEU A 324 -1.48 -14.74 15.55
CA LEU A 324 -1.90 -15.01 14.17
C LEU A 324 -1.67 -16.50 13.79
N PRO A 325 -0.51 -17.12 14.09
CA PRO A 325 -0.26 -18.54 13.80
C PRO A 325 -1.10 -19.53 14.62
N SER A 326 -1.54 -19.19 15.83
CA SER A 326 -2.41 -20.09 16.62
C SER A 326 -3.87 -20.04 16.13
N TYR A 327 -4.35 -18.87 15.68
CA TYR A 327 -5.60 -18.76 14.92
C TYR A 327 -5.53 -19.53 13.59
N VAL A 328 -4.34 -19.63 12.98
CA VAL A 328 -4.10 -20.47 11.78
C VAL A 328 -4.37 -21.95 12.06
N ALA A 329 -3.98 -22.46 13.24
CA ALA A 329 -4.18 -23.84 13.64
C ALA A 329 -5.63 -24.17 14.01
N CYS A 330 -6.34 -23.26 14.70
CA CYS A 330 -7.72 -23.49 15.12
C CYS A 330 -8.69 -23.66 13.94
N CYS A 331 -8.56 -22.87 12.88
CA CYS A 331 -9.45 -22.99 11.72
C CYS A 331 -9.18 -24.24 10.84
N LEU A 332 -8.03 -24.92 10.99
CA LEU A 332 -7.81 -26.21 10.32
C LEU A 332 -8.63 -27.32 10.99
N ILE A 333 -8.85 -27.22 12.30
CA ILE A 333 -9.65 -28.20 13.06
C ILE A 333 -11.15 -28.04 12.72
N GLU A 334 -11.63 -26.82 12.48
CA GLU A 334 -13.02 -26.54 12.09
C GLU A 334 -13.36 -26.93 10.63
N GLN A 335 -12.37 -27.30 9.81
CA GLN A 335 -12.61 -27.80 8.43
C GLN A 335 -12.63 -29.33 8.33
N ASP A 336 -12.24 -30.03 9.41
CA ASP A 336 -12.19 -31.50 9.50
C ASP A 336 -13.34 -32.10 10.35
N GLU A 337 -14.30 -31.27 10.80
CA GLU A 337 -15.63 -31.67 11.31
C GLU A 337 -16.73 -31.34 10.29
#